data_AF-A0A956WZT1-F1
#
_entry.id   AF-A0A956WZT1-F1
#
_cell.length_a   1.000
_cell.length_b   1.000
_cell.length_c   1.000
_cell.angle_alpha   90.00
_cell.angle_beta   90.00
_cell.angle_gamma   90.00
#
_symmetry.space_group_name_H-M   'P 1'
#
loop_
_entity.id
_entity.type
_entity.pdbx_description
1 polymer ?
#
loop_
_entity_poly.entity_id
_entity_poly.type
_entity_poly.pdbx_seq_one_letter_code
_entity_poly.pdbx_strand_id
1 'polypeptide(L)'
;MPDSPDSPTSSNTTRRGSCLRWLVLVVLAVLLAASALAVAAVLGMNRGRDERQAAIDAKVTAYIAQGMDYIDQDQPDLAVAELQQALALDPGNQQAQQALDGLAFTSTATPSPIPSVPPLLLVPPDSAPVTPAADQIVLPTEQLFSQAQAAKAAAEWSEALALLDQLEALDPAFQPDDVSQLRFETLAGEAKDLLADDRYEEALRIYDRALELRSDAALSAERDLVSLYIDALSRWRLDWEETVQYLGQIYETRPDFLDVRERLAVANESWADSLGREGHWCEAVDQYKAAVNFGAATDVASKQAEAVAFCANPPTPTVSAEPDGEEPPSAAVAEGAGQLTFATYSPQFDRWSVYSLAMRGSQQPVVIMQDASQPVWSADGKQVAARSERNDQTGLTAFSSSGANRRRLTTFFEDSHPNWSPDGGQITFESNREGDRRWRIYRVSSGGTGEVFMDYGRWPAWSPDGSTIAYQTCDSTGGRCGLFLVNADGSNPRPITSVPGDAMPAWSPDGSRIA
;
A
#
# COMPACT_ATOMS: atom_id res chain seq x y z
N MET A 1 33.27 43.17 -84.96
CA MET A 1 33.20 41.92 -84.17
C MET A 1 33.10 42.32 -82.71
N PRO A 2 31.93 42.11 -82.08
CA PRO A 2 31.55 42.69 -80.80
C PRO A 2 31.63 41.67 -79.64
N ASP A 3 31.21 42.15 -78.47
CA ASP A 3 30.77 41.44 -77.25
C ASP A 3 31.80 41.15 -76.14
N SER A 4 31.75 42.00 -75.11
CA SER A 4 31.91 41.58 -73.71
C SER A 4 31.20 42.59 -72.78
N PRO A 5 30.61 42.12 -71.67
CA PRO A 5 29.28 42.56 -71.26
C PRO A 5 29.22 43.34 -69.95
N ASP A 6 28.03 43.89 -69.75
CA ASP A 6 27.50 44.66 -68.62
C ASP A 6 27.80 44.09 -67.22
N SER A 7 27.97 45.01 -66.29
CA SER A 7 27.80 44.77 -64.85
C SER A 7 26.37 45.12 -64.44
N PRO A 8 25.59 44.22 -63.81
CA PRO A 8 24.44 44.62 -63.02
C PRO A 8 24.65 44.37 -61.52
N THR A 9 24.35 45.41 -60.77
CA THR A 9 24.07 45.42 -59.32
C THR A 9 22.72 44.76 -58.98
N SER A 10 22.60 44.36 -57.69
CA SER A 10 21.37 43.96 -56.96
C SER A 10 20.92 42.51 -57.17
N SER A 11 20.42 41.75 -56.20
CA SER A 11 19.71 42.09 -54.96
C SER A 11 19.78 40.89 -54.00
N ASN A 12 20.08 41.13 -52.71
CA ASN A 12 20.14 40.08 -51.69
C ASN A 12 19.18 40.41 -50.55
N THR A 13 17.91 40.65 -50.88
CA THR A 13 16.89 41.16 -49.95
C THR A 13 15.61 40.34 -49.88
N THR A 14 15.64 39.06 -50.26
CA THR A 14 14.43 38.18 -50.24
C THR A 14 14.54 36.92 -49.37
N ARG A 15 15.66 36.66 -48.68
CA ARG A 15 15.77 35.47 -47.80
C ARG A 15 15.37 35.66 -46.34
N ARG A 16 15.37 36.89 -45.79
CA ARG A 16 15.05 37.13 -44.36
C ARG A 16 13.54 37.09 -44.03
N GLY A 17 12.66 37.46 -44.95
CA GLY A 17 11.21 37.46 -44.70
C GLY A 17 10.56 36.08 -44.64
N SER A 18 11.14 35.08 -45.34
CA SER A 18 10.60 33.71 -45.37
C SER A 18 10.87 32.94 -44.08
N CYS A 19 12.05 33.15 -43.47
CA CYS A 19 12.47 32.46 -42.25
C CYS A 19 11.66 32.91 -41.02
N LEU A 20 11.36 34.21 -40.93
CA LEU A 20 10.53 34.76 -39.84
C LEU A 20 9.07 34.29 -39.93
N ARG A 21 8.51 34.22 -41.15
CA ARG A 21 7.17 33.67 -41.38
C ARG A 21 7.08 32.19 -41.00
N TRP A 22 8.10 31.41 -41.32
CA TRP A 22 8.15 29.99 -40.97
C TRP A 22 8.25 29.78 -39.45
N LEU A 23 9.07 30.58 -38.76
CA LEU A 23 9.14 30.58 -37.29
C LEU A 23 7.80 30.92 -36.64
N VAL A 24 7.09 31.93 -37.14
CA VAL A 24 5.76 32.31 -36.61
C VAL A 24 4.75 31.18 -36.81
N LEU A 25 4.77 30.49 -37.95
CA LEU A 25 3.89 29.34 -38.21
C LEU A 25 4.21 28.15 -37.30
N VAL A 26 5.49 27.87 -37.04
CA VAL A 26 5.91 26.81 -36.11
C VAL A 26 5.47 27.14 -34.68
N VAL A 27 5.66 28.37 -34.23
CA VAL A 27 5.21 28.81 -32.89
C VAL A 27 3.70 28.70 -32.76
N LEU A 28 2.93 29.12 -33.77
CA LEU A 28 1.48 28.96 -33.79
C LEU A 28 1.04 27.49 -33.75
N ALA A 29 1.73 26.61 -34.49
CA ALA A 29 1.44 25.18 -34.48
C ALA A 29 1.72 24.55 -33.10
N VAL A 30 2.83 24.93 -32.46
CA VAL A 30 3.17 24.48 -31.10
C VAL A 30 2.15 24.97 -30.07
N LEU A 31 1.71 26.23 -30.17
CA LEU A 31 0.68 26.78 -29.28
C LEU A 31 -0.67 26.07 -29.47
N LEU A 32 -1.06 25.78 -30.71
CA LEU A 32 -2.27 25.01 -30.99
C LEU A 32 -2.17 23.58 -30.43
N ALA A 33 -1.04 22.90 -30.61
CA ALA A 33 -0.81 21.57 -30.04
C ALA A 33 -0.86 21.59 -28.49
N ALA A 34 -0.23 22.59 -27.86
CA ALA A 34 -0.29 22.77 -26.41
C ALA A 34 -1.72 23.03 -25.91
N SER A 35 -2.50 23.85 -26.64
CA SER A 35 -3.90 24.09 -26.30
C SER A 35 -4.77 22.83 -26.41
N ALA A 36 -4.54 22.01 -27.44
CA ALA A 36 -5.26 20.75 -27.63
C ALA A 36 -4.94 19.74 -26.51
N LEU A 37 -3.68 19.65 -26.09
CA LEU A 37 -3.26 18.82 -24.95
C LEU A 37 -3.88 19.30 -23.64
N ALA A 38 -3.94 20.62 -23.41
CA ALA A 38 -4.59 21.18 -22.22
C ALA A 38 -6.10 20.86 -22.19
N VAL A 39 -6.79 20.98 -23.32
CA VAL A 39 -8.21 20.62 -23.44
C VAL A 39 -8.41 19.12 -23.20
N ALA A 40 -7.57 18.25 -23.78
CA ALA A 40 -7.63 16.81 -23.56
C ALA A 40 -7.40 16.44 -22.09
N ALA A 41 -6.45 17.09 -21.41
CA ALA A 41 -6.20 16.90 -19.98
C ALA A 41 -7.41 17.31 -19.13
N VAL A 42 -8.04 18.44 -19.42
CA VAL A 42 -9.26 18.91 -18.72
C VAL A 42 -10.42 17.94 -18.94
N LEU A 43 -10.63 17.48 -20.18
CA LEU A 43 -11.67 16.51 -20.49
C LEU A 43 -11.43 15.16 -19.80
N GLY A 44 -10.18 14.70 -19.76
CA GLY A 44 -9.78 13.49 -19.03
C GLY A 44 -9.99 13.60 -17.52
N MET A 45 -9.64 14.75 -16.92
CA MET A 45 -9.89 15.01 -15.50
C MET A 45 -11.38 15.05 -15.17
N ASN A 46 -12.21 15.62 -16.04
CA ASN A 46 -13.66 15.66 -15.83
C ASN A 46 -14.28 14.26 -15.97
N ARG A 47 -13.90 13.49 -16.99
CA ARG A 47 -14.31 12.08 -17.12
C ARG A 47 -13.95 11.27 -15.87
N GLY A 48 -12.72 11.44 -15.37
CA GLY A 48 -12.27 10.75 -14.16
C GLY A 48 -12.98 11.20 -12.87
N ARG A 49 -13.59 12.40 -12.83
CA ARG A 49 -14.47 12.81 -11.73
C ARG A 49 -15.85 12.18 -11.87
N ASP A 50 -16.41 12.17 -13.08
CA ASP A 50 -17.72 11.59 -13.36
C ASP A 50 -17.71 10.08 -13.08
N GLU A 51 -16.65 9.37 -13.49
CA GLU A 51 -16.45 7.93 -13.22
C GLU A 51 -16.32 7.64 -11.72
N ARG A 52 -15.62 8.51 -10.97
CA ARG A 52 -15.51 8.36 -9.50
C ARG A 52 -16.83 8.60 -8.81
N GLN A 53 -17.59 9.61 -9.25
CA GLN A 53 -18.90 9.88 -8.68
C GLN A 53 -19.85 8.73 -8.96
N ALA A 54 -19.88 8.21 -10.19
CA ALA A 54 -20.69 7.04 -10.54
C ALA A 54 -20.32 5.80 -9.72
N ALA A 55 -19.03 5.58 -9.44
CA ALA A 55 -18.57 4.48 -8.59
C ALA A 55 -18.99 4.64 -7.11
N ILE A 56 -18.97 5.87 -6.58
CA ILE A 56 -19.46 6.18 -5.23
C ILE A 56 -20.98 5.95 -5.17
N ASP A 57 -21.73 6.48 -6.14
CA ASP A 57 -23.19 6.35 -6.21
C ASP A 57 -23.63 4.87 -6.31
N ALA A 58 -22.88 4.06 -7.07
CA ALA A 58 -23.10 2.62 -7.15
C ALA A 58 -22.87 1.91 -5.81
N LYS A 59 -21.83 2.29 -5.06
CA LYS A 59 -21.56 1.74 -3.72
C LYS A 59 -22.62 2.13 -2.70
N VAL A 60 -23.03 3.40 -2.68
CA VAL A 60 -24.13 3.88 -1.83
C VAL A 60 -25.40 3.09 -2.11
N THR A 61 -25.72 2.87 -3.39
CA THR A 61 -26.89 2.07 -3.80
C THR A 61 -26.80 0.62 -3.31
N ALA A 62 -25.63 0.00 -3.42
CA ALA A 62 -25.40 -1.37 -2.96
C ALA A 62 -25.55 -1.50 -1.43
N TYR A 63 -24.96 -0.58 -0.66
CA TYR A 63 -25.08 -0.57 0.80
C TYR A 63 -26.51 -0.36 1.27
N ILE A 64 -27.26 0.51 0.61
CA ILE A 64 -28.69 0.69 0.92
C ILE A 64 -29.47 -0.58 0.62
N ALA A 65 -29.25 -1.21 -0.54
CA ALA A 65 -29.96 -2.44 -0.92
C ALA A 65 -29.69 -3.57 0.08
N GLN A 66 -28.42 -3.77 0.47
CA GLN A 66 -28.04 -4.78 1.46
C GLN A 66 -28.58 -4.46 2.86
N GLY A 67 -28.56 -3.18 3.26
CA GLY A 67 -29.17 -2.75 4.51
C GLY A 67 -30.67 -3.06 4.58
N MET A 68 -31.40 -2.85 3.48
CA MET A 68 -32.83 -3.18 3.40
C MET A 68 -33.08 -4.71 3.43
N ASP A 69 -32.21 -5.51 2.80
CA ASP A 69 -32.28 -6.97 2.88
C ASP A 69 -32.11 -7.48 4.32
N TYR A 70 -31.19 -6.88 5.10
CA TYR A 70 -31.07 -7.19 6.52
C TYR A 70 -32.28 -6.77 7.37
N ILE A 71 -32.99 -5.70 6.98
CA ILE A 71 -34.26 -5.33 7.61
C ILE A 71 -35.31 -6.43 7.37
N ASP A 72 -35.40 -6.92 6.13
CA ASP A 72 -36.35 -7.98 5.76
C ASP A 72 -36.04 -9.32 6.45
N GLN A 73 -34.77 -9.54 6.84
CA GLN A 73 -34.30 -10.72 7.57
C GLN A 73 -34.36 -10.58 9.10
N ASP A 74 -34.93 -9.50 9.64
CA ASP A 74 -35.00 -9.20 11.08
C ASP A 74 -33.61 -9.13 11.76
N GLN A 75 -32.60 -8.63 11.04
CA GLN A 75 -31.22 -8.45 11.50
C GLN A 75 -30.87 -6.94 11.65
N PRO A 76 -31.39 -6.26 12.69
CA PRO A 76 -31.30 -4.81 12.80
C PRO A 76 -29.87 -4.28 12.97
N ASP A 77 -28.99 -5.02 13.65
CA ASP A 77 -27.60 -4.59 13.88
C ASP A 77 -26.78 -4.56 12.58
N LEU A 78 -27.01 -5.52 11.68
CA LEU A 78 -26.36 -5.58 10.37
C LEU A 78 -26.98 -4.55 9.41
N ALA A 79 -28.29 -4.37 9.44
CA ALA A 79 -28.96 -3.31 8.70
C ALA A 79 -28.43 -1.92 9.05
N VAL A 80 -28.24 -1.62 10.34
CA VAL A 80 -27.67 -0.35 10.81
C VAL A 80 -26.25 -0.16 10.29
N ALA A 81 -25.41 -1.21 10.32
CA ALA A 81 -24.03 -1.13 9.85
C ALA A 81 -23.95 -0.79 8.36
N GLU A 82 -24.74 -1.45 7.51
CA GLU A 82 -24.72 -1.19 6.06
C GLU A 82 -25.30 0.20 5.70
N LEU A 83 -26.39 0.61 6.35
CA LEU A 83 -26.98 1.92 6.13
C LEU A 83 -26.06 3.07 6.61
N GLN A 84 -25.26 2.84 7.66
CA GLN A 84 -24.22 3.77 8.09
C GLN A 84 -23.05 3.86 7.10
N GLN A 85 -22.68 2.76 6.44
CA GLN A 85 -21.69 2.79 5.35
C GLN A 85 -22.19 3.60 4.15
N ALA A 86 -23.47 3.48 3.79
CA ALA A 86 -24.09 4.33 2.78
C ALA A 86 -24.00 5.83 3.14
N LEU A 87 -24.33 6.20 4.38
CA LEU A 87 -24.25 7.59 4.85
C LEU A 87 -22.81 8.10 5.04
N ALA A 88 -21.83 7.21 5.25
CA ALA A 88 -20.43 7.59 5.26
C ALA A 88 -19.93 8.05 3.88
N LEU A 89 -20.49 7.47 2.81
CA LEU A 89 -20.18 7.82 1.43
C LEU A 89 -21.04 8.97 0.89
N ASP A 90 -22.32 9.04 1.26
CA ASP A 90 -23.24 10.13 0.95
C ASP A 90 -24.05 10.54 2.19
N PRO A 91 -23.53 11.48 3.01
CA PRO A 91 -24.21 11.93 4.23
C PRO A 91 -25.57 12.61 3.98
N GLY A 92 -25.87 13.00 2.74
CA GLY A 92 -27.14 13.62 2.35
C GLY A 92 -28.20 12.60 1.92
N ASN A 93 -27.90 11.30 1.95
CA ASN A 93 -28.78 10.28 1.40
C ASN A 93 -30.05 10.09 2.24
N GLN A 94 -31.19 10.60 1.74
CA GLN A 94 -32.45 10.55 2.46
C GLN A 94 -32.98 9.12 2.68
N GLN A 95 -32.69 8.20 1.75
CA GLN A 95 -33.18 6.82 1.84
C GLN A 95 -32.48 6.06 2.96
N ALA A 96 -31.16 6.19 3.06
CA ALA A 96 -30.40 5.57 4.15
C ALA A 96 -30.78 6.14 5.52
N GLN A 97 -30.99 7.46 5.61
CA GLN A 97 -31.40 8.12 6.86
C GLN A 97 -32.79 7.65 7.33
N GLN A 98 -33.76 7.56 6.42
CA GLN A 98 -35.12 7.12 6.74
C GLN A 98 -35.15 5.65 7.21
N ALA A 99 -34.33 4.78 6.60
CA ALA A 99 -34.24 3.38 6.99
C ALA A 99 -33.66 3.23 8.42
N LEU A 100 -32.63 4.01 8.77
CA LEU A 100 -32.07 4.04 10.13
C LEU A 100 -33.07 4.57 11.17
N ASP A 101 -33.81 5.63 10.84
CA ASP A 101 -34.81 6.20 11.74
C ASP A 101 -35.95 5.19 12.03
N GLY A 102 -36.31 4.36 11.05
CA GLY A 102 -37.28 3.27 11.20
C GLY A 102 -36.81 2.16 12.15
N LEU A 103 -35.51 1.84 12.13
CA LEU A 103 -34.89 0.85 13.02
C LEU A 103 -34.73 1.34 14.46
N ALA A 104 -34.61 2.65 14.68
CA ALA A 104 -34.53 3.23 16.02
C ALA A 104 -35.86 3.10 16.82
N PHE A 105 -37.00 2.99 16.13
CA PHE A 105 -38.32 2.93 16.76
C PHE A 105 -38.71 1.53 17.27
N THR A 106 -38.00 0.47 16.87
CA THR A 106 -38.26 -0.91 17.33
C THR A 106 -37.50 -1.28 18.60
N SER A 107 -36.55 -0.45 19.04
CA SER A 107 -35.66 -0.72 20.20
C SER A 107 -36.13 -0.09 21.53
N THR A 108 -37.42 0.20 21.68
CA THR A 108 -38.01 0.57 22.98
C THR A 108 -38.98 -0.50 23.47
N ALA A 109 -38.48 -1.70 23.75
CA ALA A 109 -39.19 -2.69 24.55
C ALA A 109 -38.67 -2.67 26.00
N THR A 110 -39.41 -2.00 26.88
CA THR A 110 -39.29 -2.07 28.35
C THR A 110 -39.25 -3.54 28.83
N PRO A 111 -38.40 -3.91 29.80
CA PRO A 111 -38.38 -5.27 30.31
C PRO A 111 -39.61 -5.48 31.21
N SER A 112 -40.35 -6.56 30.98
CA SER A 112 -41.30 -7.08 31.95
C SER A 112 -41.05 -8.56 32.22
N PRO A 113 -41.35 -9.00 33.46
CA PRO A 113 -40.70 -10.12 34.10
C PRO A 113 -41.30 -11.45 33.67
N ILE A 114 -40.45 -12.48 33.74
CA ILE A 114 -40.81 -13.88 33.56
C ILE A 114 -41.98 -14.26 34.48
N PRO A 115 -43.08 -14.85 33.97
CA PRO A 115 -43.96 -15.66 34.76
C PRO A 115 -43.81 -17.15 34.36
N SER A 116 -43.32 -17.92 35.34
CA SER A 116 -43.88 -19.20 35.80
C SER A 116 -44.64 -20.08 34.81
N VAL A 117 -44.02 -21.22 34.43
CA VAL A 117 -44.69 -22.37 33.81
C VAL A 117 -45.46 -23.20 34.86
N PRO A 118 -46.72 -23.57 34.59
CA PRO A 118 -47.19 -24.95 34.85
C PRO A 118 -48.14 -25.48 33.73
N PRO A 119 -48.54 -26.78 33.68
CA PRO A 119 -48.23 -27.65 32.54
C PRO A 119 -49.42 -28.09 31.66
N LEU A 120 -49.06 -28.56 30.46
CA LEU A 120 -49.74 -29.52 29.55
C LEU A 120 -51.24 -29.37 29.28
N LEU A 121 -51.62 -29.23 28.00
CA LEU A 121 -52.77 -29.94 27.43
C LEU A 121 -52.62 -30.12 25.91
N LEU A 122 -52.70 -31.38 25.47
CA LEU A 122 -52.81 -31.84 24.10
C LEU A 122 -54.14 -31.40 23.46
N VAL A 123 -54.08 -30.84 22.24
CA VAL A 123 -55.12 -30.99 21.19
C VAL A 123 -54.43 -30.94 19.80
N PRO A 124 -54.71 -31.86 18.86
CA PRO A 124 -54.17 -31.85 17.50
C PRO A 124 -55.23 -31.31 16.49
N PRO A 125 -54.90 -31.24 15.18
CA PRO A 125 -54.92 -30.02 14.38
C PRO A 125 -56.28 -29.75 13.71
N ASP A 126 -56.57 -28.48 13.38
CA ASP A 126 -57.38 -28.23 12.19
C ASP A 126 -57.12 -26.87 11.54
N SER A 127 -56.85 -26.96 10.23
CA SER A 127 -57.26 -26.02 9.18
C SER A 127 -56.73 -24.57 9.19
N ALA A 128 -55.64 -24.35 8.44
CA ALA A 128 -55.72 -23.64 7.16
C ALA A 128 -54.36 -23.74 6.41
N PRO A 129 -54.35 -24.03 5.10
CA PRO A 129 -53.14 -23.92 4.30
C PRO A 129 -52.87 -22.43 4.05
N VAL A 130 -51.81 -21.90 4.66
CA VAL A 130 -51.19 -20.68 4.15
C VAL A 130 -50.44 -21.09 2.90
N THR A 131 -50.96 -20.67 1.75
CA THR A 131 -50.29 -20.70 0.47
C THR A 131 -49.08 -19.77 0.58
N PRO A 132 -47.83 -20.21 0.36
CA PRO A 132 -46.78 -19.29 0.00
C PRO A 132 -46.94 -19.02 -1.50
N ALA A 133 -47.47 -17.86 -1.84
CA ALA A 133 -47.36 -17.30 -3.18
C ALA A 133 -46.20 -16.30 -3.16
N ALA A 134 -45.00 -16.81 -3.42
CA ALA A 134 -43.93 -16.09 -4.09
C ALA A 134 -43.12 -17.15 -4.83
N ASP A 135 -43.42 -17.29 -6.12
CA ASP A 135 -42.55 -17.98 -7.08
C ASP A 135 -41.17 -17.31 -7.03
N GLN A 136 -40.25 -17.84 -6.21
CA GLN A 136 -38.87 -17.87 -6.65
C GLN A 136 -38.86 -18.83 -7.83
N ILE A 137 -38.56 -18.33 -9.03
CA ILE A 137 -38.25 -19.17 -10.17
C ILE A 137 -36.96 -19.91 -9.79
N VAL A 138 -37.11 -21.05 -9.11
CA VAL A 138 -36.02 -22.00 -8.92
C VAL A 138 -35.66 -22.45 -10.32
N LEU A 139 -34.56 -21.90 -10.84
CA LEU A 139 -34.01 -22.32 -12.12
C LEU A 139 -33.83 -23.84 -12.03
N PRO A 140 -34.31 -24.62 -13.02
CA PRO A 140 -34.05 -26.05 -13.06
C PRO A 140 -32.56 -26.33 -12.87
N THR A 141 -32.20 -27.41 -12.18
CA THR A 141 -30.81 -27.76 -11.83
C THR A 141 -29.87 -27.73 -13.04
N GLU A 142 -30.37 -28.16 -14.20
CA GLU A 142 -29.64 -28.12 -15.49
C GLU A 142 -29.37 -26.69 -15.98
N GLN A 143 -30.29 -25.75 -15.72
CA GLN A 143 -30.12 -24.34 -16.06
C GLN A 143 -29.08 -23.67 -15.16
N LEU A 144 -29.09 -23.94 -13.84
CA LEU A 144 -28.04 -23.47 -12.92
C LEU A 144 -26.65 -23.96 -13.35
N PHE A 145 -26.53 -25.24 -13.73
CA PHE A 145 -25.27 -25.80 -14.18
C PHE A 145 -24.77 -25.12 -15.47
N SER A 146 -25.65 -24.92 -16.45
CA SER A 146 -25.28 -24.22 -17.69
C SER A 146 -24.90 -22.76 -17.49
N GLN A 147 -25.53 -22.05 -16.54
CA GLN A 147 -25.14 -20.69 -16.16
C GLN A 147 -23.78 -20.66 -15.47
N ALA A 148 -23.52 -21.60 -14.55
CA ALA A 148 -22.20 -21.71 -13.92
C ALA A 148 -21.08 -21.95 -14.94
N GLN A 149 -21.34 -22.79 -15.95
CA GLN A 149 -20.40 -23.00 -17.07
C GLN A 149 -20.16 -21.71 -17.87
N ALA A 150 -21.21 -20.93 -18.13
CA ALA A 150 -21.12 -19.66 -18.84
C ALA A 150 -20.35 -18.61 -18.04
N ALA A 151 -20.64 -18.46 -16.75
CA ALA A 151 -19.92 -17.54 -15.84
C ALA A 151 -18.44 -17.91 -15.75
N LYS A 152 -18.10 -19.21 -15.61
CA LYS A 152 -16.70 -19.67 -15.65
C LYS A 152 -16.04 -19.31 -16.99
N ALA A 153 -16.74 -19.50 -18.12
CA ALA A 153 -16.21 -19.15 -19.43
C ALA A 153 -16.00 -17.64 -19.62
N ALA A 154 -16.75 -16.82 -18.89
CA ALA A 154 -16.61 -15.37 -18.82
C ALA A 154 -15.56 -14.87 -17.80
N ALA A 155 -14.88 -15.79 -17.09
CA ALA A 155 -14.00 -15.49 -15.96
C ALA A 155 -14.71 -14.77 -14.78
N GLU A 156 -16.03 -14.95 -14.66
CA GLU A 156 -16.84 -14.45 -13.55
C GLU A 156 -16.81 -15.47 -12.40
N TRP A 157 -15.63 -15.64 -11.79
CA TRP A 157 -15.34 -16.73 -10.84
C TRP A 157 -16.29 -16.78 -9.64
N SER A 158 -16.58 -15.62 -9.05
CA SER A 158 -17.46 -15.50 -7.88
C SER A 158 -18.91 -15.90 -8.21
N GLU A 159 -19.41 -15.49 -9.37
CA GLU A 159 -20.74 -15.86 -9.86
C GLU A 159 -20.83 -17.35 -10.16
N ALA A 160 -19.81 -17.90 -10.83
CA ALA A 160 -19.75 -19.33 -11.12
C ALA A 160 -19.77 -20.19 -9.84
N LEU A 161 -19.00 -19.81 -8.80
CA LEU A 161 -18.98 -20.52 -7.52
C LEU A 161 -20.32 -20.40 -6.77
N ALA A 162 -20.93 -19.20 -6.76
CA ALA A 162 -22.22 -18.99 -6.13
C ALA A 162 -23.34 -19.83 -6.80
N LEU A 163 -23.33 -19.93 -8.13
CA LEU A 163 -24.27 -20.78 -8.88
C LEU A 163 -24.07 -22.27 -8.56
N LEU A 164 -22.82 -22.71 -8.36
CA LEU A 164 -22.51 -24.09 -7.95
C LEU A 164 -22.95 -24.39 -6.51
N ASP A 165 -22.76 -23.44 -5.58
CA ASP A 165 -23.25 -23.54 -4.20
C ASP A 165 -24.78 -23.66 -4.17
N GLN A 166 -25.49 -22.88 -4.98
CA GLN A 166 -26.95 -22.96 -5.11
C GLN A 166 -27.40 -24.30 -5.70
N LEU A 167 -26.70 -24.80 -6.72
CA LEU A 167 -27.00 -26.08 -7.34
C LEU A 167 -26.86 -27.24 -6.33
N GLU A 168 -25.75 -27.29 -5.59
CA GLU A 168 -25.50 -28.32 -4.57
C GLU A 168 -26.52 -28.24 -3.42
N ALA A 169 -26.95 -27.04 -3.04
CA ALA A 169 -27.99 -26.85 -2.03
C ALA A 169 -29.37 -27.35 -2.51
N LEU A 170 -29.67 -27.23 -3.81
CA LEU A 170 -30.94 -27.63 -4.39
C LEU A 170 -31.03 -29.14 -4.66
N ASP A 171 -29.99 -29.71 -5.27
CA ASP A 171 -29.91 -31.14 -5.59
C ASP A 171 -28.47 -31.66 -5.49
N PRO A 172 -28.05 -32.16 -4.31
CA PRO A 172 -26.72 -32.73 -4.11
C PRO A 172 -26.39 -33.95 -4.98
N ALA A 173 -27.40 -34.59 -5.58
CA ALA A 173 -27.21 -35.79 -6.41
C ALA A 173 -27.07 -35.45 -7.90
N PHE A 174 -27.23 -34.19 -8.30
CA PHE A 174 -27.09 -33.76 -9.67
C PHE A 174 -25.62 -33.79 -10.11
N GLN A 175 -25.27 -34.78 -10.94
CA GLN A 175 -23.98 -34.90 -11.62
C GLN A 175 -22.77 -34.51 -10.74
N PRO A 176 -22.57 -35.17 -9.58
CA PRO A 176 -21.62 -34.72 -8.55
C PRO A 176 -20.17 -34.63 -9.07
N ASP A 177 -19.76 -35.52 -9.97
CA ASP A 177 -18.43 -35.50 -10.56
C ASP A 177 -18.21 -34.31 -11.52
N ASP A 178 -19.23 -33.94 -12.30
CA ASP A 178 -19.18 -32.82 -13.25
C ASP A 178 -19.24 -31.48 -12.51
N VAL A 179 -20.04 -31.38 -11.44
CA VAL A 179 -20.10 -30.20 -10.56
C VAL A 179 -18.78 -30.00 -9.83
N SER A 180 -18.22 -31.08 -9.26
CA SER A 180 -16.90 -31.05 -8.61
C SER A 180 -15.79 -30.66 -9.60
N GLN A 181 -15.84 -31.20 -10.83
CA GLN A 181 -14.91 -30.81 -11.88
C GLN A 181 -15.02 -29.32 -12.23
N LEU A 182 -16.24 -28.82 -12.43
CA LEU A 182 -16.45 -27.43 -12.81
C LEU A 182 -16.00 -26.49 -11.69
N ARG A 183 -16.26 -26.84 -10.42
CA ARG A 183 -15.80 -26.11 -9.23
C ARG A 183 -14.27 -26.07 -9.15
N PHE A 184 -13.62 -27.22 -9.35
CA PHE A 184 -12.16 -27.32 -9.41
C PHE A 184 -11.57 -26.41 -10.50
N GLU A 185 -12.11 -26.47 -11.73
CA GLU A 185 -11.64 -25.64 -12.84
C GLU A 185 -11.88 -24.15 -12.61
N THR A 186 -12.96 -23.79 -11.90
CA THR A 186 -13.30 -22.40 -11.56
C THR A 186 -12.31 -21.84 -10.53
N LEU A 187 -12.04 -22.58 -9.43
CA LEU A 187 -11.01 -22.22 -8.44
C LEU A 187 -9.62 -22.10 -9.09
N ALA A 188 -9.24 -23.06 -9.94
CA ALA A 188 -7.95 -23.03 -10.62
C ALA A 188 -7.82 -21.83 -11.59
N GLY A 189 -8.92 -21.38 -12.19
CA GLY A 189 -8.98 -20.15 -12.98
C GLY A 189 -8.82 -18.89 -12.13
N GLU A 190 -9.58 -18.78 -11.05
CA GLU A 190 -9.51 -17.67 -10.10
C GLU A 190 -8.11 -17.50 -9.51
N ALA A 191 -7.47 -18.59 -9.09
CA ALA A 191 -6.10 -18.56 -8.57
C ALA A 191 -5.10 -17.99 -9.59
N LYS A 192 -5.26 -18.30 -10.88
CA LYS A 192 -4.38 -17.78 -11.93
C LYS A 192 -4.56 -16.29 -12.16
N ASP A 193 -5.79 -15.79 -12.13
CA ASP A 193 -6.05 -14.36 -12.24
C ASP A 193 -5.50 -13.61 -11.02
N LEU A 194 -5.64 -14.19 -9.81
CA LEU A 194 -5.03 -13.66 -8.60
C LEU A 194 -3.50 -13.59 -8.69
N LEU A 195 -2.84 -14.58 -9.32
CA LEU A 195 -1.40 -14.51 -9.58
C LEU A 195 -1.03 -13.38 -10.54
N ALA A 196 -1.84 -13.15 -11.58
CA ALA A 196 -1.63 -12.06 -12.53
C ALA A 196 -1.82 -10.67 -11.89
N ASP A 197 -2.65 -10.58 -10.85
CA ASP A 197 -2.91 -9.37 -10.06
C ASP A 197 -1.96 -9.21 -8.85
N ASP A 198 -0.86 -9.99 -8.79
CA ASP A 198 0.12 -9.98 -7.69
C ASP A 198 -0.45 -10.36 -6.29
N ARG A 199 -1.60 -11.04 -6.23
CA ARG A 199 -2.27 -11.49 -4.99
C ARG A 199 -1.86 -12.92 -4.61
N TYR A 200 -0.56 -13.16 -4.45
CA TYR A 200 0.02 -14.51 -4.34
C TYR A 200 -0.49 -15.35 -3.16
N GLU A 201 -0.62 -14.77 -1.96
CA GLU A 201 -1.10 -15.49 -0.76
C GLU A 201 -2.55 -15.95 -0.90
N GLU A 202 -3.36 -15.15 -1.59
CA GLU A 202 -4.74 -15.50 -1.86
C GLU A 202 -4.85 -16.57 -2.93
N ALA A 203 -4.06 -16.45 -4.02
CA ALA A 203 -3.93 -17.49 -5.02
C ALA A 203 -3.52 -18.84 -4.39
N LEU A 204 -2.56 -18.82 -3.45
CA LEU A 204 -2.12 -20.03 -2.73
C LEU A 204 -3.28 -20.71 -1.97
N ARG A 205 -4.11 -19.92 -1.26
CA ARG A 205 -5.29 -20.45 -0.56
C ARG A 205 -6.33 -21.04 -1.52
N ILE A 206 -6.56 -20.38 -2.66
CA ILE A 206 -7.51 -20.87 -3.68
C ILE A 206 -6.99 -22.16 -4.33
N TYR A 207 -5.68 -22.27 -4.60
CA TYR A 207 -5.09 -23.54 -5.06
C TYR A 207 -5.26 -24.67 -4.04
N ASP A 208 -5.04 -24.40 -2.75
CA ASP A 208 -5.25 -25.40 -1.69
C ASP A 208 -6.71 -25.90 -1.69
N ARG A 209 -7.68 -24.99 -1.76
CA ARG A 209 -9.11 -25.33 -1.87
C ARG A 209 -9.45 -26.11 -3.15
N ALA A 210 -8.80 -25.82 -4.27
CA ALA A 210 -8.96 -26.60 -5.50
C ALA A 210 -8.46 -28.04 -5.32
N LEU A 211 -7.26 -28.19 -4.74
CA LEU A 211 -6.61 -29.48 -4.54
C LEU A 211 -7.32 -30.35 -3.50
N GLU A 212 -8.06 -29.76 -2.56
CA GLU A 212 -8.99 -30.46 -1.66
C GLU A 212 -10.13 -31.15 -2.41
N LEU A 213 -10.63 -30.55 -3.49
CA LEU A 213 -11.69 -31.12 -4.32
C LEU A 213 -11.16 -32.24 -5.22
N ARG A 214 -9.98 -32.02 -5.80
CA ARG A 214 -9.38 -32.95 -6.78
C ARG A 214 -7.87 -32.81 -6.79
N SER A 215 -7.19 -33.94 -6.62
CA SER A 215 -5.74 -34.00 -6.79
C SER A 215 -5.35 -33.78 -8.26
N ASP A 216 -4.51 -32.79 -8.52
CA ASP A 216 -3.92 -32.54 -9.83
C ASP A 216 -2.42 -32.24 -9.68
N ALA A 217 -1.58 -33.00 -10.38
CA ALA A 217 -0.13 -32.90 -10.22
C ALA A 217 0.44 -31.61 -10.80
N ALA A 218 -0.15 -31.08 -11.88
CA ALA A 218 0.32 -29.85 -12.50
C ALA A 218 -0.06 -28.64 -11.64
N LEU A 219 -1.28 -28.62 -11.10
CA LEU A 219 -1.76 -27.60 -10.19
C LEU A 219 -0.99 -27.62 -8.86
N SER A 220 -0.71 -28.81 -8.32
CA SER A 220 0.13 -28.96 -7.12
C SER A 220 1.54 -28.42 -7.36
N ALA A 221 2.16 -28.72 -8.49
CA ALA A 221 3.49 -28.20 -8.82
C ALA A 221 3.48 -26.67 -8.98
N GLU A 222 2.44 -26.10 -9.58
CA GLU A 222 2.28 -24.64 -9.70
C GLU A 222 2.07 -23.98 -8.32
N ARG A 223 1.21 -24.55 -7.48
CA ARG A 223 0.99 -24.13 -6.09
C ARG A 223 2.29 -24.11 -5.29
N ASP A 224 3.13 -25.13 -5.43
CA ASP A 224 4.41 -25.21 -4.72
C ASP A 224 5.40 -24.13 -5.19
N LEU A 225 5.41 -23.81 -6.49
CA LEU A 225 6.19 -22.68 -7.01
C LEU A 225 5.70 -21.34 -6.47
N VAL A 226 4.38 -21.14 -6.32
CA VAL A 226 3.82 -19.93 -5.68
C VAL A 226 4.26 -19.83 -4.22
N SER A 227 4.26 -20.94 -3.48
CA SER A 227 4.74 -20.98 -2.09
C SER A 227 6.22 -20.57 -1.99
N LEU A 228 7.09 -21.15 -2.82
CA LEU A 228 8.51 -20.79 -2.87
C LEU A 228 8.72 -19.32 -3.26
N TYR A 229 7.85 -18.80 -4.13
CA TYR A 229 7.93 -17.43 -4.58
C TYR A 229 7.55 -16.44 -3.46
N ILE A 230 6.51 -16.75 -2.68
CA ILE A 230 6.15 -15.99 -1.47
C ILE A 230 7.31 -16.04 -0.45
N ASP A 231 7.93 -17.21 -0.26
CA ASP A 231 9.09 -17.37 0.61
C ASP A 231 10.26 -16.47 0.18
N ALA A 232 10.54 -16.39 -1.12
CA ALA A 232 11.54 -15.49 -1.67
C ALA A 232 11.19 -14.01 -1.42
N LEU A 233 9.94 -13.61 -1.65
CA LEU A 233 9.50 -12.22 -1.44
C LEU A 233 9.56 -11.81 0.04
N SER A 234 9.24 -12.72 0.96
CA SER A 234 9.30 -12.45 2.40
C SER A 234 10.71 -12.13 2.90
N ARG A 235 11.75 -12.59 2.18
CA ARG A 235 13.17 -12.40 2.48
C ARG A 235 13.83 -11.31 1.65
N TRP A 236 13.09 -10.76 0.69
CA TRP A 236 13.56 -9.69 -0.17
C TRP A 236 14.06 -8.51 0.66
N ARG A 237 15.30 -8.06 0.42
CA ARG A 237 16.02 -7.02 1.20
C ARG A 237 16.36 -7.36 2.65
N LEU A 238 15.94 -8.51 3.17
CA LEU A 238 16.29 -8.98 4.51
C LEU A 238 17.46 -9.97 4.44
N ASP A 239 17.36 -10.94 3.53
CA ASP A 239 18.37 -11.97 3.32
C ASP A 239 18.50 -12.25 1.81
N TRP A 240 19.56 -11.70 1.21
CA TRP A 240 19.78 -11.84 -0.22
C TRP A 240 20.26 -13.23 -0.63
N GLU A 241 20.97 -13.93 0.25
CA GLU A 241 21.46 -15.28 -0.01
C GLU A 241 20.27 -16.24 -0.12
N GLU A 242 19.39 -16.27 0.89
CA GLU A 242 18.20 -17.11 0.86
C GLU A 242 17.26 -16.70 -0.28
N THR A 243 17.08 -15.39 -0.54
CA THR A 243 16.26 -14.91 -1.66
C THR A 243 16.73 -15.48 -3.00
N VAL A 244 18.04 -15.43 -3.29
CA VAL A 244 18.62 -15.98 -4.52
C VAL A 244 18.46 -17.50 -4.57
N GLN A 245 18.60 -18.21 -3.44
CA GLN A 245 18.39 -19.66 -3.39
C GLN A 245 16.95 -20.06 -3.73
N TYR A 246 15.94 -19.41 -3.14
CA TYR A 246 14.53 -19.71 -3.42
C TYR A 246 14.15 -19.38 -4.86
N LEU A 247 14.52 -18.20 -5.36
CA LEU A 247 14.25 -17.83 -6.75
C LEU A 247 15.01 -18.73 -7.74
N GLY A 248 16.22 -19.19 -7.36
CA GLY A 248 17.00 -20.14 -8.14
C GLY A 248 16.29 -21.47 -8.32
N GLN A 249 15.71 -22.03 -7.26
CA GLN A 249 14.92 -23.27 -7.32
C GLN A 249 13.70 -23.14 -8.24
N ILE A 250 13.01 -22.00 -8.17
CA ILE A 250 11.87 -21.71 -9.05
C ILE A 250 12.35 -21.64 -10.49
N TYR A 251 13.42 -20.89 -10.77
CA TYR A 251 13.95 -20.73 -12.13
C TYR A 251 14.45 -22.05 -12.74
N GLU A 252 15.12 -22.90 -11.96
CA GLU A 252 15.54 -24.24 -12.41
C GLU A 252 14.35 -25.13 -12.80
N THR A 253 13.21 -24.95 -12.11
CA THR A 253 11.99 -25.72 -12.35
C THR A 253 11.16 -25.15 -13.50
N ARG A 254 10.94 -23.83 -13.50
CA ARG A 254 10.11 -23.10 -14.47
C ARG A 254 10.68 -21.68 -14.67
N PRO A 255 11.57 -21.49 -15.67
CA PRO A 255 12.22 -20.20 -15.93
C PRO A 255 11.27 -19.06 -16.31
N ASP A 256 10.07 -19.40 -16.81
CA ASP A 256 9.00 -18.51 -17.24
C ASP A 256 7.93 -18.28 -16.15
N PHE A 257 8.18 -18.75 -14.93
CA PHE A 257 7.26 -18.52 -13.82
C PHE A 257 7.32 -17.06 -13.36
N LEU A 258 6.23 -16.33 -13.60
CA LEU A 258 6.10 -14.90 -13.26
C LEU A 258 7.31 -14.10 -13.79
N ASP A 259 7.92 -13.27 -12.93
CA ASP A 259 9.11 -12.45 -13.21
C ASP A 259 10.35 -13.00 -12.49
N VAL A 260 10.42 -14.32 -12.23
CA VAL A 260 11.50 -14.96 -11.46
C VAL A 260 12.89 -14.64 -12.02
N ARG A 261 13.02 -14.58 -13.36
CA ARG A 261 14.29 -14.28 -14.02
C ARG A 261 14.74 -12.85 -13.75
N GLU A 262 13.84 -11.88 -13.91
CA GLU A 262 14.09 -10.47 -13.64
C GLU A 262 14.43 -10.26 -12.16
N ARG A 263 13.70 -10.92 -11.25
CA ARG A 263 13.96 -10.86 -9.81
C ARG A 263 15.28 -11.49 -9.42
N LEU A 264 15.67 -12.60 -10.05
CA LEU A 264 17.00 -13.20 -9.85
C LEU A 264 18.10 -12.22 -10.23
N ALA A 265 17.97 -11.51 -11.35
CA ALA A 265 18.96 -10.50 -11.75
C ALA A 265 19.13 -9.42 -10.67
N VAL A 266 18.02 -8.86 -10.17
CA VAL A 266 18.02 -7.82 -9.14
C VAL A 266 18.52 -8.33 -7.78
N ALA A 267 18.12 -9.55 -7.38
CA ALA A 267 18.55 -10.14 -6.12
C ALA A 267 20.06 -10.41 -6.10
N ASN A 268 20.61 -10.98 -7.18
CA ASN A 268 22.04 -11.22 -7.32
C ASN A 268 22.84 -9.91 -7.31
N GLU A 269 22.37 -8.86 -7.99
CA GLU A 269 23.02 -7.55 -7.95
C GLU A 269 23.01 -6.97 -6.52
N SER A 270 21.85 -6.99 -5.87
CA SER A 270 21.69 -6.43 -4.52
C SER A 270 22.53 -7.19 -3.48
N TRP A 271 22.64 -8.51 -3.64
CA TRP A 271 23.52 -9.34 -2.83
C TRP A 271 24.99 -8.96 -3.04
N ALA A 272 25.41 -8.80 -4.29
CA ALA A 272 26.77 -8.40 -4.65
C ALA A 272 27.13 -7.02 -4.06
N ASP A 273 26.21 -6.05 -4.11
CA ASP A 273 26.36 -4.75 -3.49
C ASP A 273 26.55 -4.88 -1.96
N SER A 274 25.84 -5.81 -1.30
CA SER A 274 26.01 -6.07 0.15
C SER A 274 27.36 -6.67 0.49
N LEU A 275 27.76 -7.71 -0.23
CA LEU A 275 29.07 -8.35 -0.07
C LEU A 275 30.21 -7.35 -0.27
N GLY A 276 30.09 -6.45 -1.24
CA GLY A 276 31.06 -5.37 -1.46
C GLY A 276 31.18 -4.42 -0.25
N ARG A 277 30.06 -4.00 0.35
CA ARG A 277 30.07 -3.15 1.57
C ARG A 277 30.75 -3.84 2.75
N GLU A 278 30.61 -5.15 2.85
CA GLU A 278 31.21 -5.96 3.92
C GLU A 278 32.68 -6.35 3.61
N GLY A 279 33.18 -6.01 2.42
CA GLY A 279 34.55 -6.28 1.99
C GLY A 279 34.76 -7.67 1.37
N HIS A 280 33.68 -8.44 1.19
CA HIS A 280 33.66 -9.76 0.53
C HIS A 280 33.67 -9.63 -1.01
N TRP A 281 34.63 -8.89 -1.55
CA TRP A 281 34.67 -8.51 -2.97
C TRP A 281 34.75 -9.69 -3.94
N CYS A 282 35.42 -10.78 -3.57
CA CYS A 282 35.52 -11.95 -4.45
C CYS A 282 34.20 -12.71 -4.58
N GLU A 283 33.41 -12.79 -3.50
CA GLU A 283 32.07 -13.36 -3.53
C GLU A 283 31.11 -12.44 -4.30
N ALA A 284 31.24 -11.12 -4.10
CA ALA A 284 30.48 -10.11 -4.85
C ALA A 284 30.67 -10.23 -6.37
N VAL A 285 31.88 -10.54 -6.85
CA VAL A 285 32.16 -10.76 -8.27
C VAL A 285 31.30 -11.88 -8.86
N ASP A 286 31.12 -12.98 -8.13
CA ASP A 286 30.35 -14.11 -8.62
C ASP A 286 28.85 -13.78 -8.67
N GLN A 287 28.35 -13.02 -7.69
CA GLN A 287 26.97 -12.55 -7.69
C GLN A 287 26.70 -11.53 -8.82
N TYR A 288 27.63 -10.60 -9.10
CA TYR A 288 27.48 -9.71 -10.26
C TYR A 288 27.48 -10.47 -11.60
N LYS A 289 28.31 -11.52 -11.75
CA LYS A 289 28.27 -12.39 -12.94
C LYS A 289 26.90 -13.05 -13.08
N ALA A 290 26.36 -13.59 -11.99
CA ALA A 290 25.03 -14.20 -11.99
C ALA A 290 23.96 -13.18 -12.39
N ALA A 291 23.99 -11.96 -11.82
CA ALA A 291 23.06 -10.90 -12.18
C ALA A 291 23.07 -10.58 -13.68
N VAL A 292 24.27 -10.42 -14.28
CA VAL A 292 24.42 -10.19 -15.72
C VAL A 292 23.89 -11.37 -16.55
N ASN A 293 24.12 -12.62 -16.13
CA ASN A 293 23.60 -13.80 -16.81
C ASN A 293 22.07 -13.86 -16.85
N PHE A 294 21.39 -13.33 -15.83
CA PHE A 294 19.93 -13.25 -15.79
C PHE A 294 19.36 -12.02 -16.54
N GLY A 295 20.23 -11.12 -17.02
CA GLY A 295 19.84 -9.96 -17.84
C GLY A 295 19.81 -8.63 -17.09
N ALA A 296 20.60 -8.49 -16.01
CA ALA A 296 20.78 -7.21 -15.33
C ALA A 296 21.28 -6.09 -16.27
N ALA A 297 21.05 -4.84 -15.87
CA ALA A 297 21.38 -3.67 -16.68
C ALA A 297 22.90 -3.54 -16.92
N THR A 298 23.28 -2.76 -17.94
CA THR A 298 24.68 -2.68 -18.40
C THR A 298 25.63 -2.02 -17.41
N ASP A 299 25.09 -1.24 -16.48
CA ASP A 299 25.83 -0.63 -15.37
C ASP A 299 26.36 -1.68 -14.39
N VAL A 300 25.67 -2.81 -14.23
CA VAL A 300 26.11 -3.93 -13.38
C VAL A 300 27.45 -4.52 -13.86
N ALA A 301 27.72 -4.53 -15.17
CA ALA A 301 29.02 -4.97 -15.70
C ALA A 301 30.18 -4.04 -15.26
N SER A 302 29.90 -2.76 -15.02
CA SER A 302 30.90 -1.82 -14.50
C SER A 302 31.18 -2.09 -13.02
N LYS A 303 30.13 -2.31 -12.21
CA LYS A 303 30.26 -2.74 -10.81
C LYS A 303 31.03 -4.06 -10.68
N GLN A 304 30.77 -5.00 -11.59
CA GLN A 304 31.50 -6.26 -11.66
C GLN A 304 33.00 -6.04 -11.89
N ALA A 305 33.38 -5.19 -12.85
CA ALA A 305 34.78 -4.90 -13.16
C ALA A 305 35.50 -4.24 -11.97
N GLU A 306 34.81 -3.36 -11.25
CA GLU A 306 35.30 -2.75 -10.02
C GLU A 306 35.48 -3.78 -8.90
N ALA A 307 34.50 -4.65 -8.68
CA ALA A 307 34.59 -5.74 -7.71
C ALA A 307 35.74 -6.71 -8.04
N VAL A 308 36.02 -6.99 -9.32
CA VAL A 308 37.19 -7.78 -9.75
C VAL A 308 38.49 -7.10 -9.35
N ALA A 309 38.59 -5.78 -9.51
CA ALA A 309 39.77 -5.02 -9.11
C ALA A 309 39.98 -5.05 -7.59
N PHE A 310 38.91 -4.88 -6.81
CA PHE A 310 38.96 -4.94 -5.34
C PHE A 310 39.18 -6.36 -4.79
N CYS A 311 38.69 -7.40 -5.47
CA CYS A 311 39.02 -8.78 -5.11
C CYS A 311 40.51 -9.08 -5.32
N ALA A 312 41.11 -8.61 -6.43
CA ALA A 312 42.53 -8.84 -6.73
C ALA A 312 43.46 -7.99 -5.84
N ASN A 313 43.07 -6.76 -5.55
CA ASN A 313 43.80 -5.84 -4.69
C ASN A 313 42.79 -5.16 -3.74
N PRO A 314 42.50 -5.77 -2.57
CA PRO A 314 41.58 -5.17 -1.63
C PRO A 314 42.10 -3.78 -1.24
N PRO A 315 41.22 -2.76 -1.21
CA PRO A 315 41.65 -1.42 -0.85
C PRO A 315 42.23 -1.49 0.55
N THR A 316 43.43 -0.94 0.72
CA THR A 316 43.98 -0.75 2.08
C THR A 316 42.96 0.13 2.80
N PRO A 317 42.46 -0.26 3.99
CA PRO A 317 41.50 0.56 4.72
C PRO A 317 42.11 1.95 4.84
N THR A 318 41.52 2.88 4.10
CA THR A 318 41.99 4.26 4.12
C THR A 318 41.49 4.78 5.45
N VAL A 319 42.39 4.85 6.43
CA VAL A 319 42.21 5.75 7.56
C VAL A 319 42.17 7.12 6.91
N SER A 320 40.95 7.57 6.60
CA SER A 320 40.71 8.93 6.15
C SER A 320 41.25 9.79 7.29
N ALA A 321 42.34 10.51 7.04
CA ALA A 321 42.88 11.46 7.98
C ALA A 321 41.75 12.46 8.28
N GLU A 322 41.24 12.34 9.50
CA GLU A 322 40.36 13.30 10.13
C GLU A 322 41.06 14.66 10.07
N PRO A 323 40.40 15.73 9.58
CA PRO A 323 41.01 17.04 9.63
C PRO A 323 41.17 17.41 11.10
N ASP A 324 42.37 17.88 11.48
CA ASP A 324 42.70 18.40 12.81
C ASP A 324 41.61 19.38 13.28
N GLY A 325 40.65 18.84 14.02
CA GLY A 325 39.48 19.52 14.55
C GLY A 325 39.21 18.86 15.87
N GLU A 326 39.87 19.40 16.90
CA GLU A 326 39.59 19.23 18.33
C GLU A 326 38.73 18.02 18.67
N GLU A 327 39.40 16.92 19.05
CA GLU A 327 38.78 15.67 19.52
C GLU A 327 37.55 16.03 20.37
N PRO A 328 36.32 15.80 19.88
CA PRO A 328 35.15 15.99 20.71
C PRO A 328 35.40 15.10 21.92
N PRO A 329 35.14 15.58 23.16
CA PRO A 329 35.41 14.77 24.33
C PRO A 329 34.82 13.40 24.04
N SER A 330 35.66 12.38 24.14
CA SER A 330 35.25 11.00 24.21
C SER A 330 34.31 10.93 25.42
N ALA A 331 33.06 11.30 25.18
CA ALA A 331 31.94 10.85 25.94
C ALA A 331 32.04 9.36 25.70
N ALA A 332 32.70 8.67 26.63
CA ALA A 332 32.50 7.26 26.85
C ALA A 332 31.02 7.05 26.57
N VAL A 333 30.71 6.41 25.44
CA VAL A 333 29.34 6.05 25.12
C VAL A 333 28.93 5.31 26.35
N ALA A 334 28.06 5.93 27.15
CA ALA A 334 27.61 5.32 28.38
C ALA A 334 27.14 3.96 27.93
N GLU A 335 27.74 2.90 28.47
CA GLU A 335 27.33 1.53 28.22
C GLU A 335 25.86 1.41 28.64
N GLY A 336 24.96 1.75 27.72
CA GLY A 336 23.63 2.19 28.03
C GLY A 336 22.64 1.13 27.61
N ALA A 337 21.84 0.66 28.56
CA ALA A 337 20.69 -0.18 28.31
C ALA A 337 19.66 0.56 27.44
N GLY A 338 19.77 0.42 26.11
CA GLY A 338 18.80 0.96 25.15
C GLY A 338 17.55 0.10 25.02
N GLN A 339 16.45 0.71 24.56
CA GLN A 339 15.24 0.00 24.15
C GLN A 339 15.04 0.16 22.64
N LEU A 340 14.65 -0.93 21.98
CA LEU A 340 14.21 -0.93 20.59
C LEU A 340 12.68 -1.06 20.57
N THR A 341 12.00 -0.17 19.86
CA THR A 341 10.57 -0.31 19.58
C THR A 341 10.31 -0.53 18.11
N PHE A 342 9.44 -1.49 17.81
CA PHE A 342 9.07 -1.86 16.46
C PHE A 342 7.62 -2.30 16.41
N ALA A 343 6.99 -2.18 15.25
CA ALA A 343 5.65 -2.67 15.01
C ALA A 343 5.71 -3.99 14.24
N THR A 344 4.84 -4.93 14.58
CA THR A 344 4.64 -6.17 13.81
C THR A 344 3.16 -6.32 13.50
N TYR A 345 2.88 -6.86 12.32
CA TYR A 345 1.55 -7.34 11.97
C TYR A 345 1.43 -8.81 12.35
N SER A 346 0.29 -9.19 12.94
CA SER A 346 -0.05 -10.58 13.23
C SER A 346 -1.19 -11.02 12.32
N PRO A 347 -0.95 -11.89 11.33
CA PRO A 347 -1.99 -12.39 10.43
C PRO A 347 -3.08 -13.18 11.17
N GLN A 348 -2.71 -13.89 12.24
CA GLN A 348 -3.66 -14.68 13.04
C GLN A 348 -4.73 -13.82 13.70
N PHE A 349 -4.37 -12.60 14.12
CA PHE A 349 -5.26 -11.69 14.84
C PHE A 349 -5.67 -10.47 14.02
N ASP A 350 -5.26 -10.43 12.75
CA ASP A 350 -5.42 -9.30 11.82
C ASP A 350 -5.13 -7.95 12.50
N ARG A 351 -3.94 -7.83 13.07
CA ARG A 351 -3.62 -6.72 13.99
C ARG A 351 -2.16 -6.31 13.96
N TRP A 352 -1.94 -5.01 13.97
CA TRP A 352 -0.64 -4.40 14.28
C TRP A 352 -0.42 -4.25 15.79
N SER A 353 0.78 -4.58 16.27
CA SER A 353 1.18 -4.32 17.66
C SER A 353 2.57 -3.72 17.72
N VAL A 354 2.76 -2.74 18.60
CA VAL A 354 4.05 -2.15 18.94
C VAL A 354 4.66 -2.93 20.12
N TYR A 355 5.87 -3.41 19.90
CA TYR A 355 6.69 -4.11 20.87
C TYR A 355 7.83 -3.21 21.36
N SER A 356 8.28 -3.43 22.60
CA SER A 356 9.54 -2.93 23.14
C SER A 356 10.45 -4.10 23.48
N LEU A 357 11.72 -3.97 23.13
CA LEU A 357 12.78 -4.94 23.43
C LEU A 357 13.96 -4.22 24.09
N ALA A 358 14.35 -4.69 25.26
CA ALA A 358 15.57 -4.22 25.91
C ALA A 358 16.80 -4.80 25.20
N MET A 359 17.77 -3.95 24.85
CA MET A 359 18.98 -4.36 24.13
C MET A 359 19.99 -5.13 24.99
N ARG A 360 19.78 -5.21 26.32
CA ARG A 360 20.61 -5.98 27.25
C ARG A 360 19.77 -6.99 28.04
N GLY A 361 20.27 -8.22 28.14
CA GLY A 361 19.60 -9.36 28.80
C GLY A 361 18.77 -10.17 27.81
N SER A 362 18.62 -11.48 28.07
CA SER A 362 17.74 -12.35 27.28
C SER A 362 16.28 -12.08 27.66
N GLN A 363 15.75 -10.93 27.23
CA GLN A 363 14.36 -10.55 27.42
C GLN A 363 13.60 -10.70 26.12
N GLN A 364 12.39 -11.24 26.23
CA GLN A 364 11.46 -11.33 25.11
C GLN A 364 10.87 -9.94 24.83
N PRO A 365 10.55 -9.62 23.56
CA PRO A 365 9.80 -8.42 23.23
C PRO A 365 8.46 -8.38 23.98
N VAL A 366 8.13 -7.24 24.56
CA VAL A 366 6.87 -7.02 25.27
C VAL A 366 5.99 -6.09 24.45
N VAL A 367 4.71 -6.45 24.28
CA VAL A 367 3.73 -5.56 23.64
C VAL A 367 3.47 -4.37 24.55
N ILE A 368 3.75 -3.15 24.05
CA ILE A 368 3.46 -1.89 24.75
C ILE A 368 2.20 -1.21 24.21
N MET A 369 1.82 -1.50 22.96
CA MET A 369 0.58 -1.04 22.37
C MET A 369 0.03 -2.02 21.34
N GLN A 370 -1.27 -2.29 21.41
CA GLN A 370 -2.01 -3.03 20.38
C GLN A 370 -2.70 -2.03 19.46
N ASP A 371 -2.99 -2.46 18.23
CA ASP A 371 -3.66 -1.68 17.19
C ASP A 371 -2.90 -0.39 16.85
N ALA A 372 -1.58 -0.49 16.75
CA ALA A 372 -0.72 0.66 16.47
C ALA A 372 0.51 0.29 15.65
N SER A 373 1.00 1.25 14.88
CA SER A 373 2.18 1.14 14.02
C SER A 373 3.04 2.42 14.08
N GLN A 374 4.19 2.41 13.40
CA GLN A 374 5.08 3.59 13.26
C GLN A 374 5.48 4.25 14.60
N PRO A 375 6.02 3.49 15.57
CA PRO A 375 6.39 4.04 16.87
C PRO A 375 7.61 4.97 16.76
N VAL A 376 7.56 6.10 17.48
CA VAL A 376 8.67 7.05 17.62
C VAL A 376 8.80 7.51 19.07
N TRP A 377 10.03 7.54 19.58
CA TRP A 377 10.33 7.98 20.94
C TRP A 377 10.47 9.50 21.04
N SER A 378 10.03 10.06 22.16
CA SER A 378 10.48 11.38 22.59
C SER A 378 11.97 11.34 22.96
N ALA A 379 12.68 12.45 22.78
CA ALA A 379 14.12 12.53 23.05
C ALA A 379 14.50 12.18 24.51
N ASP A 380 13.59 12.41 25.46
CA ASP A 380 13.76 12.05 26.87
C ASP A 380 13.47 10.57 27.20
N GLY A 381 13.03 9.78 26.21
CA GLY A 381 12.72 8.36 26.36
C GLY A 381 11.50 8.05 27.23
N LYS A 382 10.65 9.04 27.55
CA LYS A 382 9.49 8.83 28.43
C LYS A 382 8.19 8.57 27.70
N GLN A 383 8.09 9.04 26.46
CA GLN A 383 6.89 8.95 25.65
C GLN A 383 7.18 8.30 24.30
N VAL A 384 6.16 7.63 23.78
CA VAL A 384 6.12 7.08 22.43
C VAL A 384 4.91 7.69 21.74
N ALA A 385 5.09 8.17 20.51
CA ALA A 385 3.99 8.45 19.60
C ALA A 385 3.90 7.33 18.58
N ALA A 386 2.69 7.00 18.15
CA ALA A 386 2.43 5.96 17.17
C ALA A 386 1.22 6.34 16.31
N ARG A 387 1.12 5.72 15.14
CA ARG A 387 -0.11 5.69 14.36
C ARG A 387 -1.05 4.66 14.96
N SER A 388 -2.31 5.05 15.11
CA SER A 388 -3.38 4.14 15.55
C SER A 388 -3.98 3.45 14.34
N GLU A 389 -4.02 2.11 14.39
CA GLU A 389 -4.61 1.24 13.37
C GLU A 389 -6.07 0.87 13.72
N ARG A 390 -6.64 1.52 14.75
CA ARG A 390 -8.02 1.31 15.17
C ARG A 390 -8.99 2.12 14.32
N ASN A 391 -10.03 1.47 13.81
CA ASN A 391 -11.12 2.14 13.08
C ASN A 391 -11.90 3.13 13.95
N ASP A 392 -12.04 2.88 15.26
CA ASP A 392 -12.77 3.76 16.20
C ASP A 392 -11.90 4.90 16.76
N GLN A 393 -10.58 4.83 16.59
CA GLN A 393 -9.61 5.75 17.17
C GLN A 393 -8.46 6.04 16.20
N THR A 394 -8.79 6.50 15.00
CA THR A 394 -7.85 6.79 13.91
C THR A 394 -6.91 7.97 14.21
N GLY A 395 -5.80 8.05 13.48
CA GLY A 395 -4.81 9.12 13.58
C GLY A 395 -3.68 8.78 14.53
N LEU A 396 -3.11 9.79 15.17
CA LEU A 396 -1.91 9.63 15.99
C LEU A 396 -2.25 9.59 17.47
N THR A 397 -1.46 8.84 18.22
CA THR A 397 -1.62 8.66 19.67
C THR A 397 -0.26 8.71 20.35
N ALA A 398 -0.21 9.29 21.55
CA ALA A 398 0.96 9.30 22.41
C ALA A 398 0.69 8.56 23.72
N PHE A 399 1.70 7.89 24.24
CA PHE A 399 1.63 7.11 25.47
C PHE A 399 3.00 7.03 26.15
N SER A 400 3.03 6.55 27.38
CA SER A 400 4.27 6.34 28.15
C SER A 400 5.07 5.17 27.59
N SER A 401 6.38 5.13 27.83
CA SER A 401 7.26 3.98 27.60
C SER A 401 6.71 2.61 28.06
N SER A 402 5.82 2.61 29.05
CA SER A 402 5.15 1.42 29.60
C SER A 402 3.83 1.03 28.91
N GLY A 403 3.35 1.81 27.93
CA GLY A 403 2.02 1.65 27.33
C GLY A 403 0.89 2.43 28.02
N ALA A 404 1.16 3.03 29.18
CA ALA A 404 0.20 3.78 30.00
C ALA A 404 -0.01 5.24 29.51
N ASN A 405 -0.96 5.97 30.13
CA ASN A 405 -1.22 7.39 29.84
C ASN A 405 -1.45 7.71 28.37
N ARG A 406 -2.24 6.86 27.70
CA ARG A 406 -2.60 7.03 26.29
C ARG A 406 -3.40 8.30 26.08
N ARG A 407 -3.03 9.08 25.08
CA ARG A 407 -3.74 10.29 24.65
C ARG A 407 -3.75 10.38 23.13
N ARG A 408 -4.90 10.78 22.59
CA ARG A 408 -5.05 11.03 21.16
C ARG A 408 -4.39 12.35 20.80
N LEU A 409 -3.60 12.36 19.73
CA LEU A 409 -2.93 13.54 19.20
C LEU A 409 -3.68 14.13 18.01
N THR A 410 -4.20 13.27 17.13
CA THR A 410 -4.94 13.66 15.93
C THR A 410 -6.07 12.68 15.64
N THR A 411 -6.94 13.00 14.67
CA THR A 411 -8.20 12.27 14.46
C THR A 411 -8.40 11.71 13.05
N PHE A 412 -7.49 11.96 12.11
CA PHE A 412 -7.67 11.52 10.72
C PHE A 412 -6.89 10.24 10.44
N PHE A 413 -7.48 9.31 9.70
CA PHE A 413 -6.86 8.02 9.39
C PHE A 413 -5.59 8.16 8.53
N GLU A 414 -5.54 9.22 7.72
CA GLU A 414 -4.43 9.58 6.85
C GLU A 414 -3.21 10.12 7.62
N ASP A 415 -3.37 10.49 8.90
CA ASP A 415 -2.27 11.02 9.70
C ASP A 415 -1.26 9.90 10.01
N SER A 416 0.00 10.12 9.66
CA SER A 416 1.06 9.12 9.76
C SER A 416 2.45 9.74 9.94
N HIS A 417 3.46 8.90 10.18
CA HIS A 417 4.86 9.28 10.38
C HIS A 417 5.04 10.39 11.44
N PRO A 418 4.61 10.16 12.69
CA PRO A 418 4.87 11.11 13.77
C PRO A 418 6.37 11.29 13.98
N ASN A 419 6.79 12.50 14.34
CA ASN A 419 8.16 12.81 14.75
C ASN A 419 8.15 13.88 15.86
N TRP A 420 8.78 13.57 17.00
CA TRP A 420 8.83 14.47 18.15
C TRP A 420 9.82 15.60 17.94
N SER A 421 9.45 16.82 18.36
CA SER A 421 10.44 17.86 18.57
C SER A 421 11.41 17.47 19.70
N PRO A 422 12.67 17.92 19.68
CA PRO A 422 13.67 17.54 20.68
C PRO A 422 13.30 17.94 22.12
N ASP A 423 12.52 18.99 22.28
CA ASP A 423 11.99 19.43 23.57
C ASP A 423 10.77 18.62 24.06
N GLY A 424 10.24 17.71 23.22
CA GLY A 424 9.06 16.91 23.49
C GLY A 424 7.74 17.70 23.51
N GLY A 425 7.77 18.98 23.13
CA GLY A 425 6.62 19.88 23.20
C GLY A 425 5.67 19.76 22.00
N GLN A 426 6.19 19.33 20.85
CA GLN A 426 5.50 19.30 19.57
C GLN A 426 5.74 17.98 18.86
N ILE A 427 4.85 17.67 17.91
CA ILE A 427 4.96 16.52 17.03
C ILE A 427 4.66 17.00 15.62
N THR A 428 5.52 16.66 14.67
CA THR A 428 5.22 16.80 13.24
C THR A 428 4.73 15.48 12.67
N PHE A 429 3.89 15.55 11.65
CA PHE A 429 3.35 14.37 10.98
C PHE A 429 2.93 14.70 9.54
N GLU A 430 2.76 13.68 8.72
CA GLU A 430 2.20 13.82 7.37
C GLU A 430 0.72 13.44 7.34
N SER A 431 -0.04 14.10 6.47
CA SER A 431 -1.45 13.80 6.24
C SER A 431 -1.89 14.12 4.81
N ASN A 432 -2.87 13.38 4.31
CA ASN A 432 -3.54 13.59 3.01
C ASN A 432 -5.07 13.67 3.17
N ARG A 433 -5.53 14.04 4.37
CA ARG A 433 -6.93 14.08 4.80
C ARG A 433 -7.83 15.04 4.01
N GLU A 434 -7.26 15.96 3.24
CA GLU A 434 -8.01 16.92 2.43
C GLU A 434 -8.51 16.31 1.11
N GLY A 435 -8.15 15.07 0.79
CA GLY A 435 -8.69 14.31 -0.35
C GLY A 435 -8.25 14.81 -1.73
N ASP A 436 -7.32 15.77 -1.78
CA ASP A 436 -6.83 16.39 -3.01
C ASP A 436 -5.52 15.78 -3.54
N ARG A 437 -5.13 14.63 -2.97
CA ARG A 437 -3.93 13.86 -3.32
C ARG A 437 -2.62 14.63 -3.11
N ARG A 438 -2.63 15.61 -2.22
CA ARG A 438 -1.44 16.37 -1.83
C ARG A 438 -1.12 16.07 -0.38
N TRP A 439 0.04 15.49 -0.16
CA TRP A 439 0.56 15.28 1.18
C TRP A 439 0.98 16.61 1.80
N ARG A 440 0.68 16.76 3.08
CA ARG A 440 0.96 17.95 3.87
C ARG A 440 1.64 17.53 5.16
N ILE A 441 2.54 18.39 5.60
CA ILE A 441 3.17 18.29 6.91
C ILE A 441 2.42 19.22 7.85
N TYR A 442 2.05 18.65 8.98
CA TYR A 442 1.41 19.34 10.07
C TYR A 442 2.29 19.28 11.31
N ARG A 443 2.07 20.23 12.21
CA ARG A 443 2.62 20.22 13.56
C ARG A 443 1.49 20.34 14.56
N VAL A 444 1.53 19.56 15.63
CA VAL A 444 0.57 19.61 16.74
C VAL A 444 1.32 19.65 18.07
N SER A 445 0.75 20.31 19.08
CA SER A 445 1.25 20.21 20.44
C SER A 445 1.26 18.75 20.89
N SER A 446 2.21 18.37 21.74
CA SER A 446 2.20 17.05 22.37
C SER A 446 0.87 16.76 23.09
N GLY A 447 0.14 17.81 23.53
CA GLY A 447 -1.21 17.71 24.08
C GLY A 447 -2.34 17.35 23.09
N GLY A 448 -2.06 17.26 21.78
CA GLY A 448 -3.07 17.00 20.74
C GLY A 448 -3.90 18.23 20.36
N THR A 449 -3.40 19.44 20.64
CA THR A 449 -4.12 20.70 20.36
C THR A 449 -3.29 21.65 19.52
N GLY A 450 -3.94 22.60 18.85
CA GLY A 450 -3.24 23.68 18.14
C GLY A 450 -2.46 23.17 16.94
N GLU A 451 -3.12 22.33 16.13
CA GLU A 451 -2.57 21.83 14.89
C GLU A 451 -2.34 22.97 13.87
N VAL A 452 -1.19 22.93 13.18
CA VAL A 452 -0.76 23.97 12.24
C VAL A 452 -0.24 23.31 10.96
N PHE A 453 -0.72 23.77 9.82
CA PHE A 453 -0.16 23.44 8.50
C PHE A 453 1.23 24.05 8.34
N MET A 454 2.23 23.23 7.99
CA MET A 454 3.61 23.64 7.84
C MET A 454 3.97 23.85 6.37
N ASP A 455 3.87 22.79 5.57
CA ASP A 455 4.16 22.83 4.13
C ASP A 455 3.56 21.59 3.44
N TYR A 456 3.61 21.55 2.11
CA TYR A 456 3.38 20.34 1.33
C TYR A 456 4.58 19.43 1.41
N GLY A 457 4.37 18.14 1.63
CA GLY A 457 5.45 17.17 1.70
C GLY A 457 5.15 15.96 2.57
N ARG A 458 6.18 15.15 2.77
CA ARG A 458 6.13 13.84 3.42
C ARG A 458 7.33 13.60 4.32
N TRP A 459 7.17 12.64 5.23
CA TRP A 459 8.22 12.13 6.11
C TRP A 459 9.00 13.21 6.87
N PRO A 460 8.33 14.02 7.72
CA PRO A 460 9.00 15.06 8.47
C PRO A 460 9.94 14.48 9.55
N ALA A 461 11.13 15.06 9.67
CA ALA A 461 12.12 14.73 10.68
C ALA A 461 12.71 15.99 11.30
N TRP A 462 12.52 16.17 12.61
CA TRP A 462 13.10 17.27 13.37
C TRP A 462 14.62 17.16 13.44
N SER A 463 15.28 18.29 13.25
CA SER A 463 16.68 18.46 13.63
C SER A 463 16.86 18.31 15.15
N PRO A 464 18.01 17.78 15.63
CA PRO A 464 18.26 17.60 17.06
C PRO A 464 18.24 18.89 17.88
N ASP A 465 18.51 20.04 17.26
CA ASP A 465 18.45 21.36 17.89
C ASP A 465 17.03 21.98 17.89
N GLY A 466 16.07 21.35 17.20
CA GLY A 466 14.69 21.79 17.13
C GLY A 466 14.47 23.06 16.28
N SER A 467 15.46 23.48 15.49
CA SER A 467 15.38 24.71 14.69
C SER A 467 14.77 24.49 13.32
N THR A 468 14.90 23.29 12.77
CA THR A 468 14.48 22.93 11.41
C THR A 468 13.87 21.53 11.34
N ILE A 469 13.10 21.30 10.28
CA ILE A 469 12.48 20.02 9.93
C ILE A 469 12.96 19.65 8.52
N ALA A 470 13.51 18.45 8.36
CA ALA A 470 13.80 17.86 7.07
C ALA A 470 12.60 17.07 6.57
N TYR A 471 12.32 17.13 5.27
CA TYR A 471 11.16 16.46 4.68
C TYR A 471 11.31 16.28 3.18
N GLN A 472 10.56 15.36 2.60
CA GLN A 472 10.47 15.24 1.15
C GLN A 472 9.39 16.17 0.60
N THR A 473 9.71 16.92 -0.44
CA THR A 473 8.71 17.69 -1.20
C THR A 473 9.17 17.96 -2.63
N CYS A 474 8.35 18.68 -3.39
CA CYS A 474 8.71 19.26 -4.67
C CYS A 474 8.60 20.79 -4.60
N ASP A 475 9.42 21.50 -5.37
CA ASP A 475 9.29 22.94 -5.50
C ASP A 475 7.93 23.35 -6.10
N SER A 476 7.60 24.65 -6.02
CA SER A 476 6.29 25.19 -6.44
C SER A 476 5.91 24.89 -7.90
N THR A 477 6.86 24.50 -8.75
CA THR A 477 6.62 24.11 -10.15
C THR A 477 6.48 22.61 -10.34
N GLY A 478 6.73 21.80 -9.30
CA GLY A 478 6.76 20.34 -9.33
C GLY A 478 7.97 19.76 -10.07
N GLY A 479 8.92 20.59 -10.49
CA GLY A 479 10.03 20.20 -11.36
C GLY A 479 11.28 19.74 -10.62
N ARG A 480 11.40 20.06 -9.33
CA ARG A 480 12.49 19.59 -8.47
C ARG A 480 11.93 19.00 -7.19
N CYS A 481 11.97 17.67 -7.12
CA CYS A 481 11.62 16.92 -5.93
C CYS A 481 12.89 16.40 -5.25
N GLY A 482 12.84 16.25 -3.93
CA GLY A 482 13.94 15.76 -3.11
C GLY A 482 13.73 16.15 -1.65
N LEU A 483 14.82 16.20 -0.89
CA LEU A 483 14.80 16.62 0.51
C LEU A 483 14.91 18.14 0.63
N PHE A 484 14.08 18.69 1.51
CA PHE A 484 14.04 20.11 1.85
C PHE A 484 14.17 20.29 3.37
N LEU A 485 14.63 21.48 3.76
CA LEU A 485 14.55 21.98 5.13
C LEU A 485 13.51 23.08 5.21
N VAL A 486 12.71 23.06 6.26
CA VAL A 486 11.84 24.17 6.66
C VAL A 486 12.17 24.54 8.10
N ASN A 487 12.06 25.82 8.45
CA ASN A 487 12.21 26.23 9.84
C ASN A 487 11.10 25.62 10.71
N ALA A 488 11.36 25.51 12.01
CA ALA A 488 10.42 25.01 13.00
C ALA A 488 9.05 25.70 12.95
N ASP A 489 8.98 26.96 12.50
CA ASP A 489 7.76 27.77 12.37
C ASP A 489 7.08 27.68 10.99
N GLY A 490 7.62 26.89 10.06
CA GLY A 490 7.10 26.72 8.70
C GLY A 490 7.69 27.69 7.68
N SER A 491 8.59 28.58 8.10
CA SER A 491 9.22 29.55 7.20
C SER A 491 10.44 29.00 6.47
N ASN A 492 10.83 29.69 5.39
CA ASN A 492 12.08 29.48 4.66
C ASN A 492 12.33 28.03 4.17
N PRO A 493 11.40 27.42 3.41
CA PRO A 493 11.63 26.13 2.80
C PRO A 493 12.79 26.22 1.79
N ARG A 494 13.77 25.32 1.89
CA ARG A 494 14.96 25.29 1.02
C ARG A 494 15.36 23.86 0.66
N PRO A 495 15.76 23.59 -0.61
CA PRO A 495 16.20 22.27 -1.02
C PRO A 495 17.58 21.91 -0.45
N ILE A 496 17.78 20.63 -0.15
CA ILE A 496 19.06 20.00 0.19
C ILE A 496 19.51 19.10 -0.96
N THR A 497 18.56 18.36 -1.54
CA THR A 497 18.79 17.48 -2.69
C THR A 497 17.80 17.80 -3.81
N SER A 498 18.01 17.19 -4.97
CA SER A 498 17.16 17.36 -6.15
C SER A 498 16.86 16.03 -6.86
N VAL A 499 16.97 14.92 -6.14
CA VAL A 499 16.67 13.58 -6.65
C VAL A 499 15.27 13.20 -6.14
N PRO A 500 14.29 12.95 -7.02
CA PRO A 500 12.91 12.67 -6.60
C PRO A 500 12.74 11.44 -5.70
N GLY A 501 13.68 10.49 -5.76
CA GLY A 501 13.68 9.29 -4.93
C GLY A 501 14.18 9.50 -3.51
N ASP A 502 14.82 10.64 -3.20
CA ASP A 502 15.30 10.91 -1.84
C ASP A 502 14.10 11.14 -0.92
N ALA A 503 14.03 10.36 0.15
CA ALA A 503 12.85 10.18 0.99
C ALA A 503 13.26 9.80 2.42
N MET A 504 12.33 9.94 3.36
CA MET A 504 12.48 9.46 4.75
C MET A 504 13.78 9.95 5.44
N PRO A 505 14.02 11.28 5.50
CA PRO A 505 15.26 11.82 6.03
C PRO A 505 15.46 11.46 7.51
N ALA A 506 16.71 11.14 7.90
CA ALA A 506 17.09 10.95 9.29
C ALA A 506 18.31 11.81 9.67
N TRP A 507 18.23 12.55 10.78
CA TRP A 507 19.34 13.38 11.25
C TRP A 507 20.36 12.57 12.05
N SER A 508 21.64 12.94 11.91
CA SER A 508 22.67 12.52 12.86
C SER A 508 22.41 13.13 14.24
N PRO A 509 22.83 12.49 15.35
CA PRO A 509 22.57 13.00 16.71
C PRO A 509 23.12 14.40 16.99
N ASP A 510 24.20 14.78 16.32
CA ASP A 510 24.83 16.11 16.40
C ASP A 510 24.20 17.14 15.43
N GLY A 511 23.25 16.72 14.59
CA GLY A 511 22.57 17.55 13.59
C GLY A 511 23.43 17.94 12.39
N SER A 512 24.65 17.41 12.26
CA SER A 512 25.58 17.81 11.19
C SER A 512 25.33 17.11 9.86
N ARG A 513 24.55 16.02 9.84
CA ARG A 513 24.29 15.18 8.65
C ARG A 513 22.83 14.72 8.58
N ILE A 514 22.40 14.39 7.37
CA ILE A 514 21.12 13.76 7.07
C ILE A 514 21.41 12.52 6.21
N ALA A 515 20.77 11.40 6.54
CA ALA A 515 20.79 10.15 5.78
C ALA A 515 19.50 9.96 5.00
#